data_AF-A0A504U6J9-F1
#
_entry.id   AF-A0A504U6J9-F1
#
_cell.length_a   1.000
_cell.length_b   1.000
_cell.length_c   1.000
_cell.angle_alpha   90.00
_cell.angle_beta   90.00
_cell.angle_gamma   90.00
#
_symmetry.space_group_name_H-M   'P 1'
#
loop_
_entity.id
_entity.type
_entity.pdbx_description
1 polymer ?
#
loop_
_entity_poly.entity_id
_entity_poly.type
_entity_poly.pdbx_seq_one_letter_code
_entity_poly.pdbx_strand_id
1 'polypeptide(L)'
;MVKTQRRILFVLDGEHAMVEPDWELARGVAMAYSEVRRLGGEAVFACDGGGFPHVAGHMRRFSQDPVVGMFLQDHIARDDIADALSLEQIVVDDFDGAAFFVVDPINSEGVSTLKEGFLSRGRLVVLTSRTPATEPSRKGCIVLSGETDIRWIAQLLL
;
A
#
# COMPACT_ATOMS: atom_id res chain seq x y z
N MET A 1 12.88 -15.63 -22.48
CA MET A 1 12.03 -15.68 -21.28
C MET A 1 11.72 -14.26 -20.88
N VAL A 2 10.47 -13.81 -21.02
CA VAL A 2 10.03 -12.54 -20.44
C VAL A 2 9.99 -12.76 -18.93
N LYS A 3 10.78 -12.01 -18.18
CA LYS A 3 10.76 -12.06 -16.72
C LYS A 3 9.47 -11.35 -16.31
N THR A 4 8.45 -12.08 -15.90
CA THR A 4 7.20 -11.48 -15.42
C THR A 4 7.54 -10.61 -14.22
N GLN A 5 7.38 -9.30 -14.35
CA GLN A 5 7.60 -8.35 -13.27
C GLN A 5 6.51 -8.58 -12.21
N ARG A 6 6.93 -8.75 -10.95
CA ARG A 6 5.98 -8.94 -9.84
C ARG A 6 5.23 -7.63 -9.58
N ARG A 7 3.91 -7.69 -9.45
CA ARG A 7 3.05 -6.49 -9.26
C ARG A 7 2.44 -6.51 -7.88
N ILE A 8 2.73 -5.50 -7.07
CA ILE A 8 2.21 -5.34 -5.71
C ILE A 8 1.25 -4.16 -5.66
N LEU A 9 0.05 -4.41 -5.15
CA LEU A 9 -0.95 -3.37 -4.95
C LEU A 9 -0.77 -2.68 -3.60
N PHE A 10 -0.68 -1.36 -3.57
CA PHE A 10 -0.70 -0.55 -2.36
C PHE A 10 -2.07 0.11 -2.24
N VAL A 11 -2.85 -0.33 -1.26
CA VAL A 11 -4.19 0.20 -0.97
C VAL A 11 -4.06 1.31 0.07
N LEU A 12 -4.54 2.50 -0.28
CA LEU A 12 -4.42 3.72 0.51
C LEU A 12 -5.80 4.30 0.83
N ASP A 13 -5.88 5.10 1.90
CA ASP A 13 -7.07 5.90 2.17
C ASP A 13 -7.26 6.99 1.09
N GLY A 14 -8.50 7.13 0.59
CA GLY A 14 -8.89 8.18 -0.37
C GLY A 14 -8.90 9.58 0.26
N GLU A 15 -8.98 10.61 -0.58
CA GLU A 15 -8.86 12.03 -0.16
C GLU A 15 -9.84 12.45 0.96
N HIS A 16 -11.04 11.85 0.98
CA HIS A 16 -12.09 12.19 1.95
C HIS A 16 -11.91 11.57 3.34
N ALA A 17 -10.87 10.77 3.55
CA ALA A 17 -10.56 10.24 4.86
C ALA A 17 -10.16 11.38 5.81
N MET A 18 -10.98 11.63 6.84
CA MET A 18 -10.72 12.65 7.86
C MET A 18 -9.67 12.12 8.86
N VAL A 19 -8.41 12.12 8.45
CA VAL A 19 -7.29 11.61 9.24
C VAL A 19 -6.29 12.74 9.51
N GLU A 20 -5.74 12.80 10.73
CA GLU A 20 -4.65 13.71 11.04
C GLU A 20 -3.38 13.37 10.22
N PRO A 21 -2.50 14.34 9.95
CA PRO A 21 -1.23 14.08 9.27
C PRO A 21 -0.41 13.00 9.97
N ASP A 22 -0.02 12.00 9.20
CA ASP A 22 0.65 10.83 9.73
C ASP A 22 2.04 10.67 9.11
N TRP A 23 3.07 10.94 9.91
CA TRP A 23 4.46 10.81 9.50
C TRP A 23 4.87 9.36 9.27
N GLU A 24 4.44 8.43 10.13
CA GLU A 24 4.83 7.01 10.01
C GLU A 24 4.19 6.37 8.78
N LEU A 25 2.93 6.70 8.49
CA LEU A 25 2.25 6.26 7.29
C LEU A 25 2.95 6.78 6.03
N ALA A 26 3.21 8.10 5.97
CA ALA A 26 3.91 8.70 4.83
C ALA A 26 5.29 8.08 4.61
N ARG A 27 6.05 7.87 5.70
CA ARG A 27 7.37 7.22 5.65
C ARG A 27 7.26 5.76 5.25
N GLY A 28 6.30 5.01 5.80
CA GLY A 28 6.07 3.60 5.52
C GLY A 28 5.75 3.33 4.05
N VAL A 29 4.84 4.12 3.47
CA VAL A 29 4.52 4.05 2.04
C VAL A 29 5.75 4.36 1.18
N ALA A 30 6.50 5.42 1.51
CA ALA A 30 7.71 5.78 0.77
C ALA A 30 8.81 4.70 0.84
N MET A 31 9.02 4.12 2.02
CA MET A 31 9.94 2.98 2.23
C MET A 31 9.49 1.77 1.42
N ALA A 32 8.21 1.41 1.49
CA ALA A 32 7.69 0.23 0.85
C ALA A 32 7.77 0.33 -0.69
N TYR A 33 7.41 1.48 -1.26
CA TYR A 33 7.52 1.72 -2.70
C TYR A 33 8.97 1.59 -3.17
N SER A 34 9.89 2.24 -2.45
CA SER A 34 11.32 2.21 -2.77
C SER A 34 11.86 0.77 -2.73
N GLU A 35 11.45 -0.02 -1.75
CA GLU A 35 11.91 -1.39 -1.58
C GLU A 35 11.34 -2.34 -2.63
N VAL A 36 10.06 -2.21 -2.99
CA VAL A 36 9.45 -2.98 -4.11
C VAL A 36 10.23 -2.72 -5.39
N ARG A 37 10.49 -1.45 -5.71
CA ARG A 37 11.27 -1.07 -6.90
C ARG A 37 12.71 -1.55 -6.85
N ARG A 38 13.37 -1.45 -5.68
CA ARG A 38 14.75 -1.95 -5.48
C ARG A 38 14.86 -3.44 -5.77
N LEU A 39 13.84 -4.22 -5.45
CA LEU A 39 13.76 -5.66 -5.71
C LEU A 39 13.25 -6.01 -7.13
N GLY A 40 12.98 -4.99 -7.96
CA GLY A 40 12.54 -5.18 -9.34
C GLY A 40 11.05 -5.51 -9.49
N GLY A 41 10.25 -5.27 -8.45
CA GLY A 41 8.79 -5.30 -8.53
C GLY A 41 8.22 -3.99 -9.06
N GLU A 42 6.93 -4.02 -9.38
CA GLU A 42 6.11 -2.87 -9.71
C GLU A 42 5.15 -2.61 -8.54
N ALA A 43 5.14 -1.37 -8.04
CA ALA A 43 4.17 -0.94 -7.04
C ALA A 43 3.08 -0.14 -7.75
N VAL A 44 1.83 -0.49 -7.51
CA VAL A 44 0.66 0.20 -8.06
C VAL A 44 -0.16 0.75 -6.89
N PHE A 45 -0.50 2.02 -6.92
CA PHE A 45 -1.32 2.63 -5.88
C PHE A 45 -2.81 2.55 -6.26
N ALA A 46 -3.64 2.30 -5.25
CA ALA A 46 -5.08 2.40 -5.38
C ALA A 46 -5.71 2.98 -4.11
N CYS A 47 -6.79 3.73 -4.27
CA CYS A 47 -7.56 4.29 -3.17
C CYS A 47 -9.05 4.36 -3.51
N ASP A 48 -9.88 4.59 -2.50
CA ASP A 48 -11.31 4.77 -2.71
C ASP A 48 -11.58 6.00 -3.59
N GLY A 49 -12.38 5.83 -4.65
CA GLY A 49 -12.62 6.83 -5.70
C GLY A 49 -11.47 7.08 -6.68
N GLY A 50 -10.26 6.60 -6.40
CA GLY A 50 -9.06 6.86 -7.20
C GLY A 50 -8.52 8.29 -7.11
N GLY A 51 -7.48 8.60 -7.88
CA GLY A 51 -6.84 9.91 -7.94
C GLY A 51 -5.85 10.15 -6.80
N PHE A 52 -6.08 11.19 -6.00
CA PHE A 52 -5.11 11.68 -5.02
C PHE A 52 -5.36 11.07 -3.62
N PRO A 53 -4.59 10.08 -3.16
CA PRO A 53 -4.78 9.48 -1.86
C PRO A 53 -4.38 10.45 -0.75
N HIS A 54 -5.02 10.33 0.41
CA HIS A 54 -4.82 11.26 1.52
C HIS A 54 -3.35 11.31 2.01
N VAL A 55 -2.66 10.16 2.00
CA VAL A 55 -1.24 10.07 2.37
C VAL A 55 -0.31 10.91 1.48
N ALA A 56 -0.67 11.17 0.21
CA ALA A 56 0.14 12.04 -0.65
C ALA A 56 0.17 13.48 -0.13
N GLY A 57 -0.91 13.94 0.52
CA GLY A 57 -0.95 15.20 1.26
C GLY A 57 -0.01 15.19 2.48
N HIS A 58 0.08 14.06 3.19
CA HIS A 58 0.97 13.88 4.34
C HIS A 58 2.43 13.93 3.92
N MET A 59 2.78 13.23 2.83
CA MET A 59 4.14 13.23 2.29
C MET A 59 4.66 14.65 2.03
N ARG A 60 3.83 15.53 1.46
CA ARG A 60 4.19 16.94 1.23
C ARG A 60 4.50 17.67 2.54
N ARG A 61 3.70 17.44 3.59
CA ARG A 61 3.91 18.04 4.93
C ARG A 61 5.20 17.54 5.59
N PHE A 62 5.57 16.28 5.34
CA PHE A 62 6.76 15.64 5.93
C PHE A 62 7.94 15.54 4.96
N SER A 63 8.03 16.42 3.96
CA SER A 63 9.10 16.42 2.94
C SER A 63 10.53 16.61 3.48
N GLN A 64 10.68 17.05 4.74
CA GLN A 64 11.98 17.12 5.43
C GLN A 64 12.49 15.75 5.88
N ASP A 65 11.63 14.75 5.98
CA ASP A 65 12.05 13.37 6.19
C ASP A 65 12.86 12.89 4.98
N PRO A 66 14.09 12.37 5.15
CA PRO A 66 14.93 11.99 4.01
C PRO A 66 14.30 10.96 3.08
N VAL A 67 13.52 10.01 3.61
CA VAL A 67 12.91 8.94 2.82
C VAL A 67 11.72 9.48 2.04
N VAL A 68 10.87 10.27 2.69
CA VAL A 68 9.73 10.93 2.04
C VAL A 68 10.23 11.95 1.01
N GLY A 69 11.27 12.71 1.34
CA GLY A 69 11.91 13.67 0.44
C GLY A 69 12.48 12.99 -0.80
N MET A 70 13.16 11.85 -0.66
CA MET A 70 13.63 11.05 -1.80
C MET A 70 12.46 10.57 -2.67
N PHE A 71 11.40 10.04 -2.06
CA PHE A 71 10.19 9.63 -2.79
C PHE A 71 9.61 10.80 -3.60
N LEU A 72 9.49 11.97 -2.99
CA LEU A 72 8.98 13.18 -3.65
C LEU A 72 9.93 13.76 -4.71
N GLN A 73 11.19 13.37 -4.73
CA GLN A 73 12.13 13.75 -5.79
C GLN A 73 12.04 12.82 -7.00
N ASP A 74 11.54 11.59 -6.83
CA ASP A 74 11.26 10.68 -7.94
C ASP A 74 9.95 11.11 -8.64
N HIS A 75 10.06 11.58 -9.88
CA HIS A 75 8.90 11.97 -10.67
C HIS A 75 7.96 10.80 -10.94
N ILE A 76 8.48 9.59 -11.14
CA ILE A 76 7.67 8.40 -11.38
C ILE A 76 6.86 8.10 -10.12
N ALA A 77 7.51 8.07 -8.95
CA ALA A 77 6.83 7.81 -7.68
C ALA A 77 5.72 8.83 -7.37
N ARG A 78 5.97 10.10 -7.69
CA ARG A 78 4.97 11.17 -7.54
C ARG A 78 3.79 11.01 -8.51
N ASP A 79 4.06 10.67 -9.76
CA ASP A 79 3.01 10.49 -10.75
C ASP A 79 2.18 9.24 -10.42
N ASP A 80 2.83 8.13 -10.07
CA ASP A 80 2.19 6.88 -9.65
C ASP A 80 1.23 7.11 -8.46
N ILE A 81 1.65 7.85 -7.43
CA ILE A 81 0.80 8.10 -6.26
C ILE A 81 -0.28 9.16 -6.51
N ALA A 82 -0.04 10.11 -7.43
CA ALA A 82 -1.01 11.15 -7.76
C ALA A 82 -2.15 10.63 -8.65
N ASP A 83 -1.90 9.55 -9.40
CA ASP A 83 -2.85 8.87 -10.26
C ASP A 83 -3.17 7.46 -9.73
N ALA A 84 -3.51 7.38 -8.43
CA ALA A 84 -3.88 6.11 -7.84
C ALA A 84 -5.17 5.59 -8.48
N LEU A 85 -5.23 4.28 -8.76
CA LEU A 85 -6.41 3.65 -9.34
C LEU A 85 -7.57 3.65 -8.34
N SER A 86 -8.80 3.69 -8.86
CA SER A 86 -9.97 3.40 -8.02
C SER A 86 -9.98 1.93 -7.62
N LEU A 87 -10.40 1.61 -6.39
CA LEU A 87 -10.54 0.21 -5.93
C LEU A 87 -11.43 -0.62 -6.87
N GLU A 88 -12.42 -0.01 -7.53
CA GLU A 88 -13.32 -0.67 -8.49
C GLU A 88 -12.61 -1.11 -9.77
N GLN A 89 -11.48 -0.49 -10.11
CA GLN A 89 -10.69 -0.81 -11.31
C GLN A 89 -9.71 -1.96 -11.07
N ILE A 90 -9.58 -2.43 -9.83
CA ILE A 90 -8.60 -3.43 -9.45
C ILE A 90 -9.07 -4.84 -9.82
N VAL A 91 -8.34 -5.48 -10.73
CA VAL A 91 -8.46 -6.91 -11.01
C VAL A 91 -7.41 -7.66 -10.20
N VAL A 92 -7.83 -8.38 -9.16
CA VAL A 92 -6.93 -9.06 -8.22
C VAL A 92 -5.91 -9.99 -8.91
N ASP A 93 -6.30 -10.62 -10.03
CA ASP A 93 -5.44 -11.56 -10.76
C ASP A 93 -4.22 -10.90 -11.42
N ASP A 94 -4.22 -9.56 -11.56
CA ASP A 94 -3.09 -8.79 -12.10
C ASP A 94 -1.99 -8.53 -11.06
N PHE A 95 -2.20 -8.95 -9.81
CA PHE A 95 -1.32 -8.67 -8.69
C PHE A 95 -0.86 -9.95 -7.99
N ASP A 96 0.39 -9.93 -7.53
CA ASP A 96 0.99 -11.03 -6.77
C ASP A 96 0.69 -10.94 -5.27
N GLY A 97 0.36 -9.75 -4.78
CA GLY A 97 -0.03 -9.48 -3.40
C GLY A 97 -0.46 -8.04 -3.21
N ALA A 98 -0.94 -7.73 -2.02
CA ALA A 98 -1.39 -6.39 -1.65
C ALA A 98 -0.92 -5.98 -0.26
N ALA A 99 -0.62 -4.70 -0.10
CA ALA A 99 -0.33 -4.05 1.17
C ALA A 99 -1.35 -2.94 1.42
N PHE A 100 -1.98 -2.97 2.59
CA PHE A 100 -3.06 -2.08 2.97
C PHE A 100 -2.54 -1.07 4.00
N PHE A 101 -2.34 0.16 3.54
CA PHE A 101 -1.93 1.33 4.31
C PHE A 101 -3.15 2.22 4.55
N VAL A 102 -4.05 1.72 5.38
CA VAL A 102 -5.34 2.34 5.69
C VAL A 102 -5.51 2.42 7.19
N VAL A 103 -6.09 3.52 7.67
CA VAL A 103 -6.28 3.76 9.11
C VAL A 103 -7.23 2.73 9.73
N ASP A 104 -8.26 2.34 8.98
CA ASP A 104 -9.21 1.31 9.41
C ASP A 104 -9.56 0.38 8.23
N PRO A 105 -8.81 -0.72 8.04
CA PRO A 105 -9.06 -1.67 6.95
C PRO A 105 -10.39 -2.42 7.07
N ILE A 106 -11.11 -2.28 8.19
CA ILE A 106 -12.31 -3.07 8.50
C ILE A 106 -13.59 -2.32 8.11
N ASN A 107 -13.54 -0.98 8.02
CA ASN A 107 -14.75 -0.16 7.87
C ASN A 107 -15.04 0.34 6.45
N SER A 108 -14.17 0.08 5.47
CA SER A 108 -14.48 0.32 4.06
C SER A 108 -14.90 -0.99 3.36
N GLU A 109 -16.10 -0.99 2.79
CA GLU A 109 -16.65 -2.13 2.04
C GLU A 109 -15.75 -2.52 0.85
N GLY A 110 -15.21 -1.52 0.14
CA GLY A 110 -14.29 -1.73 -0.98
C GLY A 110 -12.98 -2.38 -0.53
N VAL A 111 -12.37 -1.87 0.55
CA VAL A 111 -11.13 -2.42 1.13
C VAL A 111 -11.33 -3.86 1.61
N SER A 112 -12.43 -4.12 2.32
CA SER A 112 -12.75 -5.46 2.83
C SER A 112 -12.99 -6.46 1.70
N THR A 113 -13.74 -6.06 0.67
CA THR A 113 -14.02 -6.89 -0.52
C THR A 113 -12.71 -7.23 -1.24
N LEU A 114 -11.83 -6.24 -1.42
CA LEU A 114 -10.56 -6.43 -2.09
C LEU A 114 -9.64 -7.37 -1.30
N LYS A 115 -9.54 -7.17 0.02
CA LYS A 115 -8.79 -8.06 0.94
C LYS A 115 -9.23 -9.51 0.80
N GLU A 116 -10.53 -9.79 0.89
CA GLU A 116 -11.08 -11.14 0.72
C GLU A 116 -10.84 -11.68 -0.70
N GLY A 117 -10.86 -10.81 -1.71
CA GLY A 117 -10.50 -11.14 -3.10
C GLY A 117 -9.07 -11.67 -3.26
N PHE A 118 -8.09 -11.07 -2.58
CA PHE A 118 -6.70 -11.54 -2.55
C PHE A 118 -6.56 -12.86 -1.77
N LEU A 119 -7.14 -12.91 -0.57
CA LEU A 119 -7.04 -14.10 0.31
C LEU A 119 -7.68 -15.34 -0.32
N SER A 120 -8.84 -15.20 -0.98
CA SER A 120 -9.54 -16.31 -1.65
C SER A 120 -8.73 -16.92 -2.81
N ARG A 121 -7.82 -16.15 -3.41
CA ARG A 121 -6.88 -16.60 -4.44
C ARG A 121 -5.55 -17.11 -3.87
N GLY A 122 -5.41 -17.16 -2.55
CA GLY A 122 -4.18 -17.57 -1.86
C GLY A 122 -3.04 -16.56 -2.02
N ARG A 123 -3.34 -15.31 -2.37
CA ARG A 123 -2.36 -14.23 -2.47
C ARG A 123 -2.03 -13.68 -1.09
N LEU A 124 -0.82 -13.17 -0.94
CA LEU A 124 -0.39 -12.56 0.30
C LEU A 124 -1.00 -11.16 0.47
N VAL A 125 -1.53 -10.93 1.66
CA VAL A 125 -2.06 -9.63 2.09
C VAL A 125 -1.27 -9.15 3.29
N VAL A 126 -0.82 -7.90 3.24
CA VAL A 126 -0.17 -7.22 4.35
C VAL A 126 -1.08 -6.13 4.89
N LEU A 127 -1.37 -6.18 6.18
CA LEU A 127 -2.14 -5.15 6.88
C LEU A 127 -1.18 -4.35 7.75
N THR A 128 -0.99 -3.08 7.41
CA THR A 128 -0.24 -2.15 8.25
C THR A 128 -1.27 -1.46 9.14
N SER A 129 -1.40 -1.91 10.38
CA SER A 129 -2.38 -1.36 11.32
C SER A 129 -1.67 -0.84 12.56
N ARG A 130 -1.92 0.42 12.90
CA ARG A 130 -1.53 1.01 14.20
C ARG A 130 -2.23 0.35 15.38
N THR A 131 -3.44 -0.17 15.13
CA THR A 131 -4.23 -0.88 16.13
C THR A 131 -3.85 -2.36 16.04
N PRO A 132 -3.41 -3.02 17.12
CA PRO A 132 -3.12 -4.44 17.08
C PRO A 132 -4.35 -5.17 16.55
N ALA A 133 -4.24 -5.72 15.34
CA ALA A 133 -5.38 -6.34 14.70
C ALA A 133 -5.85 -7.50 15.58
N THR A 134 -7.09 -7.43 16.05
CA THR A 134 -7.81 -8.58 16.59
C THR A 134 -8.18 -9.60 15.50
N GLU A 135 -7.69 -9.42 14.27
CA GLU A 135 -7.95 -10.36 13.20
C GLU A 135 -7.23 -11.70 13.45
N PRO A 136 -7.96 -12.82 13.41
CA PRO A 136 -7.34 -14.13 13.46
C PRO A 136 -6.44 -14.29 12.23
N SER A 137 -5.22 -14.77 12.46
CA SER A 137 -4.25 -15.06 11.41
C SER A 137 -4.82 -16.07 10.41
N ARG A 138 -5.37 -15.57 9.30
CA ARG A 138 -5.70 -16.39 8.14
C ARG A 138 -4.43 -16.69 7.36
N LYS A 139 -4.34 -17.90 6.80
CA LYS A 139 -3.24 -18.30 5.93
C LYS A 139 -3.14 -17.30 4.77
N GLY A 140 -1.97 -16.67 4.63
CA GLY A 140 -1.71 -15.65 3.61
C GLY A 140 -1.88 -14.20 4.07
N CYS A 141 -2.32 -13.96 5.31
CA CYS A 141 -2.38 -12.61 5.89
C CYS A 141 -1.18 -12.35 6.81
N ILE A 142 -0.48 -11.24 6.60
CA ILE A 142 0.62 -10.73 7.42
C ILE A 142 0.13 -9.45 8.10
N VAL A 143 0.05 -9.46 9.42
CA VAL A 143 -0.31 -8.28 10.21
C VAL A 143 0.96 -7.67 10.79
N LEU A 144 1.16 -6.38 10.59
CA LEU A 144 2.31 -5.64 11.10
C LEU A 144 1.87 -4.68 12.19
N SER A 145 2.73 -4.54 13.21
CA SER A 145 2.54 -3.59 14.32
C SER A 145 2.95 -2.15 13.98
N GLY A 146 3.38 -1.88 12.75
CA GLY A 146 3.76 -0.54 12.29
C GLY A 146 4.10 -0.50 10.80
N GLU A 147 3.93 0.67 10.18
CA GLU A 147 4.00 0.91 8.73
C GLU A 147 5.44 0.90 8.19
N THR A 148 6.44 0.94 9.07
CA THR A 148 7.87 1.05 8.71
C THR A 148 8.63 -0.28 8.74
N ASP A 149 8.03 -1.37 9.25
CA ASP A 149 8.60 -2.70 9.08
C ASP A 149 8.36 -3.17 7.64
N ILE A 150 9.40 -3.18 6.81
CA ILE A 150 9.30 -3.51 5.38
C ILE A 150 9.78 -4.92 5.03
N ARG A 151 10.12 -5.76 6.04
CA ARG A 151 10.68 -7.11 5.79
C ARG A 151 9.69 -8.06 5.10
N TRP A 152 8.41 -7.74 5.12
CA TRP A 152 7.36 -8.47 4.40
C TRP A 152 7.47 -8.33 2.87
N ILE A 153 8.10 -7.27 2.36
CA ILE A 153 8.17 -7.02 0.91
C ILE A 153 8.91 -8.15 0.20
N ALA A 154 9.98 -8.66 0.83
CA ALA A 154 10.68 -9.84 0.33
C ALA A 154 9.73 -11.05 0.20
N GLN A 155 8.79 -11.23 1.12
CA GLN A 155 7.83 -12.34 1.08
C GLN A 155 6.80 -12.17 -0.05
N LEU A 156 6.45 -10.94 -0.43
CA LEU A 156 5.54 -10.69 -1.55
C LEU A 156 6.19 -10.89 -2.92
N LEU A 157 7.52 -10.77 -3.00
CA LEU A 157 8.26 -10.80 -4.26
C LEU A 157 8.99 -12.12 -4.54
N LEU A 158 9.01 -13.05 -3.58
CA LEU A 158 9.50 -14.44 -3.74
C LEU A 158 8.44 -15.31 -4.45
#